data_AF-A0A2D4M362-F1
#
_entry.id   AF-A0A2D4M362-F1
#
_cell.length_a   1.000
_cell.length_b   1.000
_cell.length_c   1.000
_cell.angle_alpha   90.00
_cell.angle_beta   90.00
_cell.angle_gamma   90.00
#
_symmetry.space_group_name_H-M   'P 1'
#
loop_
_entity.id
_entity.type
_entity.pdbx_description
1 polymer ?
#
loop_
_entity_poly.entity_id
_entity_poly.type
_entity_poly.pdbx_seq_one_letter_code
_entity_poly.pdbx_strand_id
1 'polypeptide(L)'
;RIFPREYLLQQIHLYSLADLQQVIEGKLAPFLGKVIKFATSHVYSCSLCSQKGFICEICNNGEILYPFEDSSTSRCESCSAVFHSECKEKAVPCPRCVRRELQMKQKSFWRRLNM
;
A
#
# COMPACT_ATOMS: atom_id res chain seq x y z
N ARG A 1 -3.88 1.83 22.21
CA ARG A 1 -2.46 1.43 22.21
C ARG A 1 -2.40 -0.06 21.88
N ILE A 2 -1.45 -0.49 21.03
CA ILE A 2 -1.35 -1.87 20.54
C ILE A 2 -0.49 -2.76 21.44
N PHE A 3 0.48 -2.20 22.17
CA PHE A 3 1.32 -2.94 23.11
C PHE A 3 0.48 -3.81 24.06
N PRO A 4 0.79 -5.11 24.24
CA PRO A 4 1.98 -5.84 23.76
C PRO A 4 1.83 -6.55 22.38
N ARG A 5 0.80 -6.23 21.59
CA ARG A 5 0.45 -6.94 20.33
C ARG A 5 1.10 -6.37 19.06
N GLU A 6 2.36 -5.99 19.13
CA GLU A 6 3.08 -5.37 18.01
C GLU A 6 3.21 -6.30 16.79
N TYR A 7 3.21 -7.61 17.03
CA TYR A 7 3.24 -8.64 16.00
C TYR A 7 2.08 -8.53 15.00
N LEU A 8 0.90 -8.03 15.41
CA LEU A 8 -0.25 -7.84 14.53
C LEU A 8 0.00 -6.79 13.43
N LEU A 9 0.95 -5.87 13.65
CA LEU A 9 1.34 -4.88 12.64
C LEU A 9 2.44 -5.38 11.70
N GLN A 10 3.16 -6.43 12.10
CA GLN A 10 4.33 -6.93 11.37
C GLN A 10 4.00 -8.15 10.51
N GLN A 11 3.08 -9.01 10.97
CA GLN A 11 2.79 -10.32 10.38
C GLN A 11 1.27 -10.51 10.30
N ILE A 12 0.71 -10.51 9.08
CA ILE A 12 -0.74 -10.60 8.85
C ILE A 12 -1.38 -11.94 9.26
N HIS A 13 -0.56 -12.99 9.39
CA HIS A 13 -0.99 -14.35 9.72
C HIS A 13 -0.54 -14.82 11.11
N LEU A 14 0.06 -13.95 11.92
CA LEU A 14 0.54 -14.30 13.27
C LEU A 14 -0.44 -13.85 14.34
N TYR A 15 -0.96 -14.80 15.11
CA TYR A 15 -1.95 -14.56 16.16
C TYR A 15 -1.56 -15.33 17.43
N SER A 16 -1.86 -14.74 18.59
CA SER A 16 -1.82 -15.46 19.87
C SER A 16 -3.12 -16.23 20.10
N LEU A 17 -3.10 -17.20 21.01
CA LEU A 17 -4.33 -17.89 21.46
C LEU A 17 -5.38 -16.90 22.02
N ALA A 18 -4.93 -15.85 22.70
CA ALA A 18 -5.82 -14.81 23.22
C ALA A 18 -6.48 -13.99 22.10
N ASP A 19 -5.78 -13.75 20.97
CA ASP A 19 -6.37 -13.09 19.82
C ASP A 19 -7.47 -13.96 19.19
N LEU A 20 -7.20 -15.26 19.03
CA LEU A 20 -8.18 -16.21 18.49
C LEU A 20 -9.43 -16.30 19.37
N GLN A 21 -9.28 -16.32 20.69
CA GLN A 21 -10.41 -16.23 21.61
C GLN A 21 -11.20 -14.93 21.40
N GLN A 22 -10.52 -13.79 21.24
CA GLN A 22 -11.18 -12.51 20.99
C GLN A 22 -11.84 -12.39 19.61
N VAL A 23 -11.40 -13.18 18.62
CA VAL A 23 -12.11 -13.33 17.34
C VAL A 23 -13.46 -14.01 17.59
N ILE A 24 -13.48 -15.10 18.35
CA ILE A 24 -14.72 -15.83 18.69
C ILE A 24 -15.68 -14.94 19.49
N GLU A 25 -15.14 -14.15 20.42
CA GLU A 25 -15.91 -13.19 21.21
C GLU A 25 -16.33 -11.94 20.41
N GLY A 26 -15.90 -11.78 19.16
CA GLY A 26 -16.19 -10.62 18.32
C GLY A 26 -15.52 -9.31 18.77
N LYS A 27 -14.52 -9.37 19.65
CA LYS A 27 -13.86 -8.20 20.25
C LYS A 27 -12.64 -7.71 19.45
N LEU A 28 -11.96 -8.61 18.74
CA LEU A 28 -10.70 -8.27 18.06
C LEU A 28 -10.92 -7.27 16.92
N ALA A 29 -11.91 -7.50 16.05
CA ALA A 29 -12.15 -6.63 14.89
C ALA A 29 -12.54 -5.19 15.30
N PRO A 30 -13.47 -4.94 16.25
CA PRO A 30 -13.75 -3.59 16.74
C PRO A 30 -12.53 -2.91 17.38
N PHE A 31 -11.69 -3.67 18.09
CA PHE A 31 -10.45 -3.15 18.66
C PHE A 31 -9.49 -2.67 17.56
N LEU A 32 -9.22 -3.51 16.56
CA LEU A 32 -8.38 -3.15 15.41
C LEU A 32 -8.96 -1.97 14.63
N GLY A 33 -10.28 -1.92 14.44
CA GLY A 33 -10.97 -0.80 13.80
C GLY A 33 -10.73 0.54 14.49
N LYS A 34 -10.69 0.57 15.83
CA LYS A 34 -10.33 1.81 16.58
C LYS A 34 -8.90 2.24 16.32
N VAL A 35 -7.97 1.29 16.22
CA VAL A 35 -6.56 1.59 15.94
C VAL A 35 -6.37 2.10 14.51
N ILE A 36 -7.02 1.45 13.54
CA ILE A 36 -7.00 1.89 12.13
C ILE A 36 -7.55 3.31 12.04
N LYS A 37 -8.72 3.60 12.63
CA LYS A 37 -9.30 4.95 12.63
C LYS A 37 -8.35 6.01 13.19
N PHE A 38 -7.67 5.71 14.30
CA PHE A 38 -6.67 6.61 14.87
C PHE A 38 -5.48 6.83 13.92
N ALA A 39 -4.91 5.76 13.36
CA ALA A 39 -3.77 5.85 12.45
C ALA A 39 -4.13 6.60 11.16
N THR A 40 -5.27 6.30 10.56
CA THR A 40 -5.80 6.99 9.37
C THR A 40 -6.01 8.47 9.64
N SER A 41 -6.64 8.82 10.77
CA SER A 41 -6.81 10.23 11.17
C SER A 41 -5.47 10.95 11.35
N HIS A 42 -4.46 10.28 11.90
CA HIS A 42 -3.11 10.83 12.03
C HIS A 42 -2.48 11.10 10.65
N VAL A 43 -2.61 10.17 9.69
CA VAL A 43 -2.04 10.35 8.35
C VAL A 43 -2.60 11.60 7.66
N TYR A 44 -3.91 11.83 7.73
CA TYR A 44 -4.51 13.02 7.11
C TYR A 44 -4.22 14.33 7.85
N SER A 45 -4.05 14.29 9.18
CA SER A 45 -3.80 15.50 9.99
C SER A 45 -2.32 15.88 10.09
N CYS A 46 -1.40 14.93 9.92
CA CYS A 46 0.03 15.15 10.03
C CYS A 46 0.64 15.51 8.68
N SER A 47 1.21 16.71 8.56
CA SER A 47 1.84 17.21 7.33
C SER A 47 2.99 16.34 6.82
N LEU A 48 3.70 15.63 7.72
CA LEU A 48 4.78 14.73 7.34
C LEU A 48 4.26 13.40 6.78
N CYS A 49 3.15 12.90 7.32
CA CYS A 49 2.54 11.65 6.87
C CYS A 49 1.77 11.85 5.56
N SER A 50 1.08 12.98 5.42
CA SER A 50 0.28 13.27 4.23
C SER A 50 1.13 13.37 2.95
N GLN A 51 2.39 13.80 3.08
CA GLN A 51 3.35 13.84 1.98
C GLN A 51 3.84 12.47 1.51
N LYS A 52 3.57 11.39 2.27
CA LYS A 52 3.97 10.01 1.91
C LYS A 52 2.92 9.27 1.09
N GLY A 53 1.84 9.94 0.69
CA GLY A 53 0.85 9.36 -0.22
C GLY A 53 1.39 9.22 -1.65
N PHE A 54 0.55 8.64 -2.51
CA PHE A 54 0.84 8.37 -3.91
C PHE A 54 -0.06 9.20 -4.81
N ILE A 55 0.40 9.51 -6.02
CA ILE A 55 -0.44 10.08 -7.07
C ILE A 55 -0.63 9.01 -8.13
N CYS A 56 -1.87 8.84 -8.60
CA CYS A 56 -2.16 7.90 -9.67
C CYS A 56 -1.49 8.37 -10.98
N GLU A 57 -0.45 7.64 -11.44
CA GLU A 57 0.26 7.98 -12.70
C GLU A 57 -0.59 7.79 -13.98
N ILE A 58 -1.83 7.27 -13.86
CA ILE A 58 -2.72 6.98 -14.99
C ILE A 58 -3.65 8.15 -15.25
N CYS A 59 -4.43 8.57 -14.25
CA CYS A 59 -5.37 9.68 -14.38
C CYS A 59 -4.74 11.03 -14.01
N ASN A 60 -3.67 11.02 -13.19
CA ASN A 60 -2.97 12.21 -12.70
C ASN A 60 -3.90 13.31 -12.15
N ASN A 61 -5.01 12.93 -11.52
CA ASN A 61 -6.06 13.86 -11.06
C ASN A 61 -5.67 14.68 -9.81
N GLY A 62 -4.40 14.66 -9.39
CA GLY A 62 -3.90 15.37 -8.21
C GLY A 62 -4.37 14.83 -6.85
N GLU A 63 -5.27 13.84 -6.83
CA GLU A 63 -5.71 13.16 -5.62
C GLU A 63 -4.57 12.32 -5.02
N ILE A 64 -4.38 12.46 -3.72
CA ILE A 64 -3.39 11.70 -2.95
C ILE A 64 -4.04 10.40 -2.49
N LEU A 65 -3.42 9.29 -2.86
CA LEU A 65 -3.85 7.94 -2.55
C LEU A 65 -2.99 7.34 -1.45
N TYR A 66 -3.62 6.57 -0.56
CA TYR A 66 -2.89 5.82 0.45
C TYR A 66 -3.12 4.30 0.31
N PRO A 67 -2.09 3.46 0.51
CA PRO A 67 -2.24 2.01 0.40
C PRO A 67 -3.26 1.38 1.36
N PHE A 68 -3.67 2.07 2.43
CA PHE A 68 -4.67 1.58 3.38
C PHE A 68 -6.12 1.86 2.94
N GLU A 69 -6.33 2.62 1.86
CA GLU A 69 -7.64 2.91 1.26
C GLU A 69 -8.04 1.80 0.28
N ASP A 70 -8.21 0.59 0.79
CA ASP A 70 -8.40 -0.63 -0.02
C ASP A 70 -9.68 -0.61 -0.89
N SER A 71 -10.67 0.23 -0.54
CA SER A 71 -11.91 0.35 -1.30
C SER A 71 -11.77 1.13 -2.61
N SER A 72 -10.87 2.11 -2.68
CA SER A 72 -10.73 3.03 -3.82
C SER A 72 -9.39 2.93 -4.53
N THR A 73 -8.42 2.23 -3.92
CA THR A 73 -7.05 2.14 -4.43
C THR A 73 -6.61 0.70 -4.60
N SER A 74 -5.70 0.47 -5.54
CA SER A 74 -5.09 -0.82 -5.81
C SER A 74 -3.58 -0.68 -5.90
N ARG A 75 -2.88 -1.58 -5.21
CA ARG A 75 -1.41 -1.63 -5.16
C ARG A 75 -0.88 -2.65 -6.16
N CYS A 76 0.07 -2.25 -6.98
CA CYS A 76 0.79 -3.18 -7.85
C CYS A 76 1.74 -4.07 -7.02
N GLU A 77 1.63 -5.39 -7.16
CA GLU A 77 2.46 -6.36 -6.42
C GLU A 77 3.95 -6.28 -6.77
N SER A 78 4.30 -5.97 -8.04
CA SER A 78 5.70 -5.97 -8.47
C SER A 78 6.46 -4.68 -8.13
N CYS A 79 5.80 -3.52 -8.16
CA CYS A 79 6.48 -2.22 -7.95
C CYS A 79 5.96 -1.42 -6.76
N SER A 80 4.95 -1.94 -6.04
CA SER A 80 4.32 -1.33 -4.88
C SER A 80 3.73 0.07 -5.11
N ALA A 81 3.58 0.50 -6.38
CA ALA A 81 2.89 1.73 -6.72
C ALA A 81 1.38 1.58 -6.49
N VAL A 82 0.75 2.65 -6.03
CA VAL A 82 -0.69 2.72 -5.76
C VAL A 82 -1.36 3.52 -6.86
N PHE A 83 -2.50 3.01 -7.34
CA PHE A 83 -3.34 3.62 -8.35
C PHE A 83 -4.79 3.56 -7.87
N HIS A 84 -5.70 4.33 -8.48
CA HIS A 84 -7.13 4.07 -8.30
C HIS A 84 -7.47 2.66 -8.81
N SER A 85 -8.40 1.97 -8.15
CA SER A 85 -8.80 0.61 -8.53
C SER A 85 -9.28 0.55 -9.98
N GLU A 86 -10.15 1.48 -10.39
CA GLU A 86 -10.65 1.57 -11.77
C GLU A 86 -9.54 1.87 -12.79
N CYS A 87 -8.56 2.71 -12.42
CA CYS A 87 -7.43 3.01 -13.28
C CYS A 87 -6.54 1.78 -13.45
N LYS A 88 -6.33 1.03 -12.37
CA LYS A 88 -5.47 -0.15 -12.37
C LYS A 88 -6.05 -1.28 -13.22
N GLU A 89 -7.36 -1.49 -13.18
CA GLU A 89 -8.07 -2.47 -14.00
C GLU A 89 -7.91 -2.18 -15.50
N LYS A 90 -7.99 -0.90 -15.90
CA LYS A 90 -7.81 -0.48 -17.29
C LYS A 90 -6.35 -0.55 -17.77
N ALA A 91 -5.39 -0.51 -16.84
CA ALA A 91 -3.96 -0.44 -17.12
C ALA A 91 -3.21 -1.71 -16.66
N VAL A 92 -3.48 -2.82 -17.35
CA VAL A 92 -2.76 -4.08 -17.23
C VAL A 92 -2.05 -4.36 -18.56
N PRO A 93 -0.70 -4.47 -18.60
CA PRO A 93 0.25 -4.48 -17.48
C PRO A 93 0.48 -3.10 -16.84
N CYS A 94 1.02 -3.07 -15.61
CA CYS A 94 1.26 -1.82 -14.87
C CYS A 94 2.22 -0.89 -15.66
N PRO A 95 1.83 0.38 -15.94
CA PRO A 95 2.63 1.28 -16.78
C PRO A 95 4.01 1.57 -16.18
N ARG A 96 4.10 1.64 -14.85
CA ARG A 96 5.36 1.84 -14.13
C ARG A 96 6.31 0.65 -14.27
N CYS A 97 5.78 -0.58 -14.24
CA CYS A 97 6.56 -1.80 -14.46
C CYS A 97 7.08 -1.86 -15.90
N VAL A 98 6.20 -1.60 -16.89
CA VAL A 98 6.59 -1.56 -18.31
C VAL A 98 7.70 -0.53 -18.53
N ARG A 99 7.55 0.69 -17.99
CA ARG A 99 8.56 1.75 -18.09
C ARG A 99 9.91 1.30 -17.48
N ARG A 100 9.87 0.66 -16.31
CA ARG A 100 11.07 0.14 -15.62
C ARG A 100 11.78 -0.92 -16.47
N GLU A 101 11.04 -1.89 -17.02
CA GLU A 101 11.61 -2.93 -17.87
C GLU A 101 12.27 -2.38 -19.14
N LEU A 102 11.61 -1.43 -19.81
CA LEU A 102 12.16 -0.78 -21.01
C LEU A 102 13.47 -0.03 -20.70
N GLN A 103 13.53 0.66 -19.57
CA GLN A 103 14.76 1.33 -19.12
C GLN A 103 15.89 0.36 -18.80
N MET A 104 15.59 -0.80 -18.19
CA MET A 104 16.60 -1.82 -17.92
C MET A 104 17.15 -2.43 -19.22
N LYS A 105 16.31 -2.66 -20.23
CA LYS A 105 16.76 -3.12 -21.56
C LYS A 105 17.66 -2.10 -22.27
N GLN A 106 17.33 -0.80 -22.21
CA GLN A 106 18.17 0.24 -22.84
C GLN A 106 19.56 0.38 -22.19
N LYS A 107 19.67 0.20 -20.87
CA LYS A 107 21.00 0.18 -20.20
C LYS A 107 21.90 -0.94 -20.75
N SER A 108 21.33 -2.06 -21.18
CA SER A 108 22.11 -3.15 -21.81
C SER A 108 22.62 -2.81 -23.21
N PHE A 109 21.95 -1.91 -23.94
CA PHE A 109 22.37 -1.43 -25.25
C PHE A 109 23.56 -0.47 -25.12
N TRP A 110 23.45 0.54 -24.25
CA TRP A 110 24.54 1.50 -23.99
C TRP A 110 25.74 0.87 -23.26
N ARG A 111 25.55 -0.17 -22.44
CA ARG A 111 26.68 -0.95 -21.89
C ARG A 111 27.45 -1.73 -22.96
N ARG A 112 26.80 -2.17 -24.03
CA ARG A 112 27.44 -2.88 -25.15
C ARG A 112 28.20 -1.96 -26.11
N LEU A 113 27.80 -0.69 -26.18
CA LEU A 113 28.44 0.34 -27.01
C LEU A 113 29.64 1.01 -26.33
N ASN A 114 29.81 0.84 -25.02
CA ASN A 114 30.97 1.32 -24.27
C ASN A 114 32.04 0.22 -24.06
N MET A 115 32.10 -0.76 -24.96
CA MET A 115 33.11 -1.81 -25.00
C MET A 115 33.79 -1.84 -26.36
#